data_AF-A0A1Y3NY90-F1
#
_entry.id   AF-A0A1Y3NY90-F1
#
_cell.length_a   1.000
_cell.length_b   1.000
_cell.length_c   1.000
_cell.angle_alpha   90.00
_cell.angle_beta   90.00
_cell.angle_gamma   90.00
#
_symmetry.space_group_name_H-M   'P 1'
#
loop_
_entity.id
_entity.type
_entity.pdbx_description
1 polymer ?
#
loop_
_entity_poly.entity_id
_entity_poly.type
_entity_poly.pdbx_seq_one_letter_code
_entity_poly.pdbx_strand_id
1 'polypeptide(L)'
;MNKKKYAIIPVSLLERISASMTDDAMNMPSVMLELQALLSTPTELHMTQDLRFILSRPNFGCQATAQVLRGLGHYVPERTEDEQAATIHWLLNHYLRDPHNWRINSLEEFNAAAALLKNAADY
;
A
#
# COMPACT_ATOMS: atom_id res chain seq x y z
N MET A 1 9.78 15.80 -16.12
CA MET A 1 9.08 15.64 -14.82
C MET A 1 9.73 14.49 -14.07
N ASN A 2 10.42 14.76 -12.97
CA ASN A 2 11.14 13.72 -12.21
C ASN A 2 10.09 12.92 -11.42
N LYS A 3 9.78 11.69 -11.85
CA LYS A 3 8.82 10.83 -11.14
C LYS A 3 9.44 10.49 -9.78
N LYS A 4 8.81 10.94 -8.68
CA LYS A 4 9.17 10.46 -7.34
C LYS A 4 8.99 8.94 -7.34
N LYS A 5 10.10 8.21 -7.21
CA LYS A 5 10.07 6.75 -7.03
C LYS A 5 9.78 6.48 -5.57
N TYR A 6 8.57 6.01 -5.28
CA TYR A 6 8.22 5.50 -3.97
C TYR A 6 8.65 4.04 -3.93
N ALA A 7 9.62 3.73 -3.07
CA ALA A 7 10.01 2.36 -2.79
C ALA A 7 9.27 1.91 -1.52
N ILE A 8 8.58 0.77 -1.61
CA ILE A 8 8.07 0.10 -0.42
C ILE A 8 9.29 -0.48 0.28
N ILE A 9 9.65 0.10 1.41
CA ILE A 9 10.75 -0.40 2.24
C ILE A 9 10.12 -1.35 3.26
N PRO A 10 10.60 -2.61 3.35
CA PRO A 10 10.12 -3.54 4.36
C PRO A 10 10.29 -2.96 5.76
N VAL A 11 9.28 -3.03 6.61
CA VAL A 11 9.34 -2.52 7.99
C VAL A 11 10.49 -3.17 8.76
N SER A 12 10.76 -4.45 8.53
CA SER A 12 11.91 -5.16 9.11
C SER A 12 13.27 -4.59 8.67
N LEU A 13 13.35 -3.95 7.50
CA LEU A 13 14.55 -3.21 7.07
C LEU A 13 14.69 -1.92 7.89
N LEU A 14 13.59 -1.18 8.07
CA LEU A 14 13.58 0.07 8.83
C LEU A 14 13.93 -0.15 10.30
N GLU A 15 13.33 -1.16 10.93
CA GLU A 15 13.60 -1.53 12.33
C GLU A 15 15.07 -1.89 12.55
N ARG A 16 15.68 -2.63 11.62
CA ARG A 16 17.09 -3.03 11.72
C ARG A 16 18.07 -1.92 11.39
N ILE A 17 17.77 -1.07 10.41
CA ILE A 17 18.55 0.15 10.17
C ILE A 17 18.55 0.99 11.45
N SER A 18 17.37 1.22 12.04
CA SER A 18 17.24 1.97 13.29
C SER A 18 18.05 1.36 14.45
N ALA A 19 18.10 0.03 14.55
CA ALA A 19 18.91 -0.66 15.56
C ALA A 19 20.43 -0.61 15.28
N SER A 20 20.84 -0.58 14.01
CA SER A 20 22.25 -0.47 13.63
C SER A 20 22.82 0.95 13.77
N MET A 21 21.97 1.99 13.68
CA MET A 21 22.40 3.39 13.78
C MET A 21 22.72 3.83 15.23
N THR A 22 22.41 2.99 16.23
CA THR A 22 22.72 3.26 17.64
C THR A 22 24.06 2.70 18.09
N ASP A 23 24.79 1.98 17.22
CA ASP A 23 26.09 1.41 17.54
C ASP A 23 27.22 2.29 16.94
N ASP A 24 28.11 2.82 17.78
CA ASP A 24 29.17 3.78 17.40
C ASP A 24 30.24 3.15 16.48
N ALA A 25 30.22 1.83 16.29
CA ALA A 25 31.13 1.08 15.43
C ALA A 25 30.51 0.78 14.04
N MET A 26 30.20 1.83 13.26
CA MET A 26 29.74 1.65 11.87
C MET A 26 30.81 1.01 10.98
N ASN A 27 30.76 -0.32 10.82
CA ASN A 27 31.46 -1.01 9.75
C ASN A 27 30.62 -0.99 8.47
N MET A 28 30.75 0.09 7.70
CA MET A 28 30.02 0.33 6.45
C MET A 28 30.02 -0.86 5.47
N PRO A 29 31.13 -1.57 5.25
CA PRO A 29 31.14 -2.82 4.50
C PRO A 29 30.12 -3.88 4.98
N SER A 30 29.99 -4.08 6.30
CA SER A 30 29.09 -5.10 6.87
C SER A 30 27.62 -4.70 6.72
N VAL A 31 27.30 -3.42 6.99
CA VAL A 31 25.95 -2.88 6.82
C VAL A 31 25.49 -2.97 5.35
N MET A 32 26.38 -2.67 4.41
CA MET A 32 26.09 -2.81 2.98
C MET A 32 25.85 -4.27 2.58
N LEU A 33 26.59 -5.23 3.14
CA LEU A 33 26.43 -6.65 2.87
C LEU A 33 25.07 -7.17 3.38
N GLU A 34 24.68 -6.76 4.59
CA GLU A 34 23.38 -7.10 5.19
C GLU A 34 22.22 -6.47 4.40
N LEU A 35 22.35 -5.19 4.02
CA LEU A 35 21.35 -4.53 3.17
C LEU A 35 21.22 -5.26 1.83
N GLN A 36 22.32 -5.66 1.21
CA GLN A 36 22.31 -6.41 -0.04
C GLN A 36 21.63 -7.78 0.11
N ALA A 37 21.90 -8.50 1.21
CA ALA A 37 21.23 -9.75 1.53
C ALA A 37 19.72 -9.57 1.72
N LEU A 38 19.30 -8.48 2.39
CA LEU A 38 17.89 -8.17 2.61
C LEU A 38 17.15 -7.75 1.33
N LEU A 39 17.84 -7.06 0.42
CA LEU A 39 17.28 -6.70 -0.88
C LEU A 39 17.30 -7.88 -1.87
N SER A 40 18.10 -8.92 -1.60
CA SER A 40 18.22 -10.10 -2.49
C SER A 40 17.05 -11.07 -2.37
N THR A 41 16.25 -10.97 -1.31
CA THR A 41 15.07 -11.82 -1.09
C THR A 41 13.78 -11.00 -1.18
N PRO A 42 12.74 -11.50 -1.88
CA PRO A 42 11.42 -10.89 -1.81
C PRO A 42 10.94 -10.88 -0.35
N THR A 43 10.38 -9.75 0.09
CA THR A 43 9.69 -9.71 1.38
C THR A 43 8.42 -10.55 1.29
N GLU A 44 8.37 -11.60 2.11
CA GLU A 44 7.20 -12.48 2.16
C GLU A 44 6.05 -11.78 2.91
N LEU A 45 4.87 -11.77 2.27
CA LEU A 45 3.64 -11.36 2.92
C LEU A 45 2.94 -12.60 3.47
N HIS A 46 3.05 -12.83 4.77
CA HIS A 46 2.39 -13.97 5.41
C HIS A 46 0.88 -13.90 5.19
N MET A 47 0.26 -15.03 4.86
CA MET A 47 -1.18 -15.09 4.55
C MET A 47 -2.04 -14.95 5.82
N THR A 48 -2.09 -13.74 6.39
CA THR A 48 -2.90 -13.37 7.55
C THR A 48 -4.39 -13.33 7.19
N GLN A 49 -5.27 -13.25 8.20
CA GLN A 49 -6.70 -13.08 7.96
C GLN A 49 -7.00 -11.82 7.11
N ASP A 50 -6.23 -10.76 7.33
CA ASP A 50 -6.37 -9.48 6.62
C ASP A 50 -5.92 -9.59 5.18
N LEU A 51 -4.77 -10.23 4.93
CA LEU A 51 -4.32 -10.45 3.56
C LEU A 51 -5.23 -11.43 2.81
N ARG A 52 -5.77 -12.46 3.46
CA ARG A 52 -6.84 -13.29 2.86
C ARG A 52 -8.04 -12.44 2.48
N PHE A 53 -8.50 -11.56 3.38
CA PHE A 53 -9.62 -10.66 3.10
C PHE A 53 -9.35 -9.73 1.91
N ILE A 54 -8.18 -9.10 1.85
CA ILE A 54 -7.79 -8.18 0.79
C ILE A 54 -7.63 -8.92 -0.55
N LEU A 55 -6.98 -10.07 -0.56
CA LEU A 55 -6.66 -10.80 -1.79
C LEU A 55 -7.85 -11.60 -2.34
N SER A 56 -8.85 -11.89 -1.50
CA SER A 56 -10.05 -12.65 -1.90
C SER A 56 -11.23 -11.76 -2.30
N ARG A 57 -11.00 -10.47 -2.58
CA ARG A 57 -12.07 -9.53 -2.94
C ARG A 57 -12.76 -9.96 -4.24
N PRO A 58 -14.08 -10.16 -4.27
CA PRO A 58 -14.78 -10.52 -5.50
C PRO A 58 -14.86 -9.34 -6.47
N ASN A 59 -14.74 -9.60 -7.78
CA ASN A 59 -14.73 -8.56 -8.83
C ASN A 59 -15.97 -7.67 -8.77
N PHE A 60 -17.16 -8.27 -8.58
CA PHE A 60 -18.43 -7.56 -8.51
C PHE A 60 -18.57 -6.62 -7.31
N GLY A 61 -17.71 -6.76 -6.29
CA GLY A 61 -17.69 -5.91 -5.08
C GLY A 61 -16.68 -4.76 -5.12
N CYS A 62 -16.07 -4.50 -6.29
CA CYS A 62 -14.96 -3.55 -6.42
C CYS A 62 -15.31 -2.25 -7.16
N GLN A 63 -16.49 -2.19 -7.80
CA GLN A 63 -16.91 -1.04 -8.61
C GLN A 63 -16.92 0.28 -7.84
N ALA A 64 -17.50 0.29 -6.62
CA ALA A 64 -17.59 1.51 -5.81
C ALA A 64 -16.21 2.07 -5.45
N THR A 65 -15.27 1.19 -5.08
CA THR A 65 -13.87 1.59 -4.81
C THR A 65 -13.20 2.10 -6.09
N ALA A 66 -13.38 1.42 -7.22
CA ALA A 66 -12.84 1.88 -8.51
C ALA A 66 -13.37 3.27 -8.91
N GLN A 67 -14.66 3.54 -8.71
CA GLN A 67 -15.26 4.85 -8.96
C GLN A 67 -14.65 5.95 -8.09
N VAL A 68 -14.48 5.67 -6.79
CA VAL A 68 -13.81 6.61 -5.87
C VAL A 68 -12.36 6.86 -6.30
N LEU A 69 -11.61 5.82 -6.66
CA LEU A 69 -10.24 5.96 -7.14
C LEU A 69 -10.18 6.81 -8.43
N ARG A 70 -11.12 6.63 -9.37
CA ARG A 70 -11.21 7.51 -10.55
C ARG A 70 -11.46 8.96 -10.17
N GLY A 71 -12.36 9.20 -9.22
CA GLY A 71 -12.66 10.54 -8.73
C GLY A 71 -11.48 11.20 -8.00
N LEU A 72 -10.59 10.40 -7.41
CA LEU A 72 -9.30 10.85 -6.86
C LEU A 72 -8.22 11.09 -7.93
N GLY A 73 -8.53 10.89 -9.21
CA GLY A 73 -7.62 11.11 -10.33
C GLY A 73 -6.80 9.88 -10.75
N HIS A 74 -7.08 8.70 -10.21
CA HIS A 74 -6.44 7.46 -10.67
C HIS A 74 -7.04 7.00 -12.00
N TYR A 75 -6.20 6.46 -12.89
CA TYR A 75 -6.68 5.75 -14.06
C TYR A 75 -7.05 4.31 -13.70
N VAL A 76 -8.33 3.96 -13.80
CA VAL A 76 -8.85 2.60 -13.61
C VAL A 76 -9.81 2.28 -14.76
N PRO A 77 -9.50 1.32 -15.66
CA PRO A 77 -10.44 0.89 -16.70
C PRO A 77 -11.76 0.37 -16.12
N GLU A 78 -12.87 0.46 -16.87
CA GLU A 78 -14.20 -0.02 -16.45
C GLU A 78 -14.42 -1.53 -16.60
N ARG A 79 -13.35 -2.27 -16.86
CA ARG A 79 -13.38 -3.73 -16.89
C ARG A 79 -13.27 -4.27 -15.45
N THR A 80 -14.11 -5.24 -15.11
CA THR A 80 -14.24 -5.80 -13.76
C THR A 80 -12.93 -6.31 -13.15
N GLU A 81 -12.06 -6.91 -13.96
CA GLU A 81 -10.74 -7.39 -13.51
C GLU A 81 -9.81 -6.23 -13.14
N ASP A 82 -9.88 -5.11 -13.88
CA ASP A 82 -9.06 -3.94 -13.59
C ASP A 82 -9.55 -3.20 -12.34
N GLU A 83 -10.87 -3.14 -12.13
CA GLU A 83 -11.47 -2.60 -10.91
C GLU A 83 -11.11 -3.42 -9.67
N GLN A 84 -11.10 -4.75 -9.79
CA GLN A 84 -10.65 -5.65 -8.74
C GLN A 84 -9.17 -5.41 -8.42
N ALA A 85 -8.31 -5.40 -9.45
CA ALA A 85 -6.87 -5.19 -9.27
C ALA A 85 -6.57 -3.85 -8.60
N ALA A 86 -7.23 -2.77 -9.03
CA ALA A 86 -7.09 -1.45 -8.42
C ALA A 86 -7.54 -1.43 -6.94
N THR A 87 -8.66 -2.10 -6.64
CA THR A 87 -9.18 -2.21 -5.27
C THR A 87 -8.23 -2.98 -4.36
N ILE A 88 -7.76 -4.16 -4.81
CA ILE A 88 -6.80 -4.99 -4.06
C ILE A 88 -5.51 -4.21 -3.83
N HIS A 89 -4.97 -3.57 -4.87
CA HIS A 89 -3.76 -2.78 -4.78
C HIS A 89 -3.90 -1.62 -3.79
N TRP A 90 -5.02 -0.90 -3.82
CA TRP A 90 -5.27 0.21 -2.90
C TRP A 90 -5.39 -0.25 -1.44
N LEU A 91 -6.17 -1.30 -1.16
CA LEU A 91 -6.29 -1.86 0.19
C LEU A 91 -4.96 -2.45 0.69
N LEU A 92 -4.20 -3.09 -0.19
CA LEU A 92 -2.88 -3.62 0.16
C LEU A 92 -1.90 -2.50 0.53
N ASN A 93 -1.92 -1.35 -0.16
CA ASN A 93 -1.07 -0.21 0.22
C ASN A 93 -1.43 0.35 1.61
N HIS A 94 -2.72 0.40 1.96
CA HIS A 94 -3.15 0.74 3.32
C HIS A 94 -2.66 -0.27 4.35
N TYR A 95 -2.79 -1.57 4.05
CA TYR A 95 -2.30 -2.65 4.92
C TYR A 95 -0.79 -2.58 5.14
N LEU A 96 -0.01 -2.40 4.07
CA LEU A 96 1.45 -2.32 4.16
C LEU A 96 1.93 -1.07 4.91
N ARG A 97 1.15 0.01 4.90
CA ARG A 97 1.45 1.25 5.64
C ARG A 97 1.15 1.11 7.14
N ASP A 98 0.00 0.56 7.49
CA ASP A 98 -0.43 0.37 8.88
C ASP A 98 -1.32 -0.87 9.01
N PRO A 99 -0.74 -2.06 9.27
CA PRO A 99 -1.49 -3.31 9.36
C PRO A 99 -2.54 -3.33 10.47
N HIS A 100 -2.47 -2.47 11.46
CA HIS A 100 -3.42 -2.44 12.59
C HIS A 100 -4.64 -1.57 12.26
N ASN A 101 -4.44 -0.45 11.56
CA ASN A 101 -5.51 0.53 11.31
C ASN A 101 -5.95 0.62 9.84
N TRP A 102 -5.42 -0.19 8.94
CA TRP A 102 -5.69 -0.09 7.50
C TRP A 102 -7.18 -0.05 7.12
N ARG A 103 -8.05 -0.76 7.85
CA ARG A 103 -9.49 -0.75 7.61
C ARG A 103 -10.11 0.62 7.89
N ILE A 104 -9.72 1.23 9.00
CA ILE A 104 -10.20 2.56 9.39
C ILE A 104 -9.65 3.58 8.40
N ASN A 105 -8.33 3.55 8.15
CA ASN A 105 -7.65 4.48 7.25
C ASN A 105 -8.22 4.44 5.83
N SER A 106 -8.44 3.25 5.27
CA SER A 106 -9.04 3.10 3.94
C SER A 106 -10.50 3.56 3.90
N LEU A 107 -11.30 3.23 4.92
CA LEU A 107 -12.69 3.66 4.99
C LEU A 107 -12.83 5.19 5.12
N GLU A 108 -11.99 5.83 5.93
CA GLU A 108 -11.98 7.28 6.08
C GLU A 108 -11.59 7.98 4.77
N GLU A 109 -10.52 7.52 4.10
CA GLU A 109 -10.13 8.07 2.80
C GLU A 109 -11.23 7.87 1.75
N PHE A 110 -11.86 6.69 1.71
CA PHE A 110 -12.99 6.43 0.81
C PHE A 110 -14.16 7.39 1.06
N ASN A 111 -14.58 7.54 2.32
CA ASN A 111 -15.71 8.39 2.68
C ASN A 111 -15.43 9.87 2.38
N ALA A 112 -14.21 10.35 2.68
CA ALA A 112 -13.80 11.70 2.37
C ALA A 112 -13.83 11.95 0.85
N ALA A 113 -13.29 11.03 0.06
CA ALA A 113 -13.31 11.12 -1.40
C ALA A 113 -14.73 11.06 -1.98
N ALA A 114 -15.55 10.13 -1.51
CA ALA A 114 -16.94 10.00 -1.94
C ALA A 114 -17.76 11.27 -1.63
N ALA A 115 -17.56 11.88 -0.45
CA ALA A 115 -18.21 13.13 -0.09
C ALA A 115 -17.78 14.29 -0.99
N LEU A 116 -16.48 14.41 -1.28
CA LEU A 116 -15.96 15.42 -2.21
C LEU A 116 -16.57 15.28 -3.61
N LEU A 117 -16.65 14.05 -4.13
CA LEU A 117 -17.21 13.77 -5.45
C LEU A 117 -18.71 14.06 -5.52
N LYS A 118 -19.45 13.73 -4.46
CA LYS A 118 -20.87 14.07 -4.37
C LYS A 118 -21.07 15.58 -4.42
N ASN A 119 -20.33 16.33 -3.61
CA ASN A 119 -20.44 17.79 -3.59
C ASN A 119 -20.08 18.40 -4.95
N ALA A 120 -19.12 17.84 -5.68
CA ALA A 120 -18.74 18.31 -7.01
C ALA A 120 -19.78 18.01 -8.10
N ALA A 121 -20.60 16.98 -7.94
CA ALA A 121 -21.68 16.62 -8.88
C ALA A 121 -22.98 17.42 -8.65
N ASP A 122 -23.12 18.05 -7.49
CA ASP A 122 -24.28 18.88 -7.11
C ASP A 122 -24.13 20.35 -7.56
N TYR A 123 -23.04 20.71 -8.25
CA TYR A 123 -22.79 22.03 -8.89
C TYR A 123 -22.77 21.92 -10.42
#